data_AF-A0A2A5SZ83-F1
#
_entry.id   AF-A0A2A5SZ83-F1
#
_cell.length_a   1.000
_cell.length_b   1.000
_cell.length_c   1.000
_cell.angle_alpha   90.00
_cell.angle_beta   90.00
_cell.angle_gamma   90.00
#
_symmetry.space_group_name_H-M   'P 1'
#
loop_
_entity.id
_entity.type
_entity.pdbx_description
1 polymer ?
#
loop_
_entity_poly.entity_id
_entity_poly.type
_entity_poly.pdbx_seq_one_letter_code
_entity_poly.pdbx_strand_id
1 'polypeptide(L)' 'MSALKKERVEYRITAEEKSILEKTAILSSTTVSRFISKTMAQKVETVILQRKRLLVPHEQWGKRDVCARKST' A
#
# COMPACT_ATOMS: atom_id res chain seq x y z
N MET A 1 16.08 15.34 -19.54
CA MET A 1 14.74 15.65 -18.98
C MET A 1 13.74 14.65 -19.55
N SER A 2 13.63 13.45 -18.97
CA SER A 2 12.62 12.49 -19.40
C SER A 2 11.24 13.04 -19.03
N ALA A 3 10.42 13.35 -20.03
CA ALA A 3 9.02 13.71 -19.83
C ALA A 3 8.40 12.66 -18.89
N LEU A 4 7.95 13.10 -17.71
CA LEU A 4 7.20 12.26 -16.78
C LEU A 4 6.04 11.66 -17.57
N LYS A 5 6.15 10.39 -17.97
CA LYS A 5 5.08 9.65 -18.63
C LYS A 5 3.94 9.57 -17.62
N LYS A 6 3.03 10.55 -17.68
CA LYS A 6 1.82 10.57 -16.86
C LYS A 6 0.90 9.51 -17.43
N GLU A 7 0.83 8.37 -16.75
CA GLU A 7 -0.11 7.31 -17.08
C GLU A 7 -1.50 7.68 -16.57
N ARG A 8 -2.52 7.37 -17.37
CA ARG A 8 -3.92 7.59 -17.01
C ARG A 8 -4.48 6.29 -16.46
N VAL A 9 -5.23 6.38 -15.36
CA VAL A 9 -5.93 5.25 -14.77
C VAL A 9 -7.42 5.54 -14.85
N GLU A 10 -8.13 4.66 -15.55
CA GLU A 10 -9.58 4.73 -15.70
C GLU A 10 -10.23 3.71 -14.76
N TYR A 11 -11.25 4.14 -14.03
CA TYR A 11 -12.02 3.30 -13.13
C TYR A 11 -13.47 3.30 -13.56
N ARG A 12 -14.06 2.11 -13.65
CA ARG A 12 -15.52 1.93 -13.76
C ARG A 12 -16.02 1.56 -12.37
N ILE A 13 -16.85 2.42 -11.81
CA ILE A 13 -17.42 2.26 -10.47
C ILE A 13 -18.94 2.36 -10.56
N THR A 14 -19.61 1.77 -9.59
CA THR A 14 -21.06 1.89 -9.43
C THR A 14 -21.44 3.29 -8.91
N ALA A 15 -22.71 3.67 -9.08
CA ALA A 15 -23.19 4.98 -8.62
C ALA A 15 -23.07 5.15 -7.10
N GLU A 16 -23.25 4.07 -6.34
CA GLU A 16 -23.13 4.06 -4.88
C GLU A 16 -21.69 4.37 -4.43
N GLU A 17 -20.72 3.66 -5.01
CA GLU A 17 -19.29 3.87 -4.73
C GLU A 17 -18.85 5.30 -5.08
N LYS A 18 -19.36 5.84 -6.20
CA LYS A 18 -19.10 7.23 -6.59
C LYS A 18 -19.59 8.22 -5.52
N SER A 19 -20.79 8.01 -4.98
CA SER A 19 -21.36 8.89 -3.96
C SER A 19 -20.53 8.90 -2.67
N ILE A 20 -20.00 7.75 -2.26
CA ILE A 20 -19.15 7.60 -1.09
C ILE A 20 -17.80 8.29 -1.33
N LEU A 21 -17.22 8.11 -2.52
CA LEU A 21 -15.99 8.78 -2.94
C LEU A 21 -16.13 10.31 -2.95
N GLU A 22 -17.25 10.84 -3.42
CA GLU A 22 -17.51 12.29 -3.41
C GLU A 22 -17.64 12.82 -1.98
N LYS A 23 -18.42 12.15 -1.13
CA LYS A 23 -18.58 12.54 0.29
C LYS A 23 -17.23 12.54 1.02
N THR A 24 -16.41 11.51 0.82
CA THR A 24 -15.09 11.40 1.46
C THR A 24 -14.08 12.42 0.91
N ALA A 25 -14.14 12.72 -0.39
CA ALA A 25 -13.34 13.78 -1.01
C ALA A 25 -13.68 15.17 -0.44
N ILE A 26 -14.98 15.46 -0.25
CA ILE A 26 -15.47 16.68 0.40
C ILE A 26 -14.92 16.79 1.83
N LEU A 27 -15.04 15.72 2.63
CA LEU A 27 -14.51 15.69 4.00
C LEU A 27 -12.99 15.93 4.05
N SER A 28 -12.27 15.40 3.06
CA SER A 28 -10.81 15.55 2.96
C SER A 28 -10.37 16.88 2.35
N SER A 29 -11.31 17.76 1.96
CA SER A 29 -11.04 19.01 1.22
C SER A 29 -10.17 18.82 -0.03
N THR A 30 -10.32 17.66 -0.69
CA THR A 30 -9.53 17.30 -1.88
C THR A 30 -10.44 16.91 -3.03
N THR A 31 -9.95 16.99 -4.26
CA THR A 31 -10.68 16.45 -5.42
C THR A 31 -10.71 14.93 -5.38
N VAL A 32 -11.76 14.31 -5.92
CA VAL A 32 -11.94 12.85 -5.95
C VAL A 32 -10.71 12.14 -6.55
N SER A 33 -10.17 12.66 -7.65
CA SER A 33 -8.96 12.10 -8.29
C SER A 33 -7.73 12.14 -7.38
N ARG A 34 -7.51 13.26 -6.67
CA ARG A 34 -6.37 13.40 -5.73
C ARG A 34 -6.55 12.56 -4.49
N PHE A 35 -7.79 12.40 -4.03
CA PHE A 35 -8.13 11.52 -2.92
C PHE A 35 -7.84 10.06 -3.27
N ILE A 36 -8.28 9.59 -4.45
CA ILE A 36 -8.03 8.24 -4.94
C ILE A 36 -6.52 7.98 -5.06
N SER A 37 -5.77 8.87 -5.71
CA SER A 37 -4.33 8.66 -5.91
C SER A 37 -3.56 8.59 -4.58
N LYS A 38 -3.89 9.45 -3.62
CA LYS A 38 -3.27 9.44 -2.29
C LYS A 38 -3.62 8.17 -1.51
N THR A 39 -4.89 7.76 -1.54
CA THR A 39 -5.36 6.57 -0.82
C THR A 39 -4.75 5.30 -1.40
N MET A 40 -4.66 5.22 -2.73
CA MET A 40 -4.01 4.10 -3.42
C MET A 40 -2.52 4.04 -3.10
N ALA A 41 -1.80 5.17 -3.13
CA ALA A 41 -0.39 5.21 -2.78
C ALA A 41 -0.14 4.66 -1.36
N GLN A 42 -0.94 5.10 -0.39
CA GLN A 42 -0.85 4.60 0.99
C GLN A 42 -1.15 3.10 1.09
N LYS A 43 -2.21 2.62 0.44
CA LYS A 43 -2.57 1.19 0.46
C LYS A 43 -1.53 0.32 -0.23
N VAL A 44 -0.95 0.77 -1.34
CA VAL A 44 0.10 0.04 -2.06
C VAL A 44 1.34 -0.09 -1.16
N GLU A 45 1.73 0.98 -0.49
CA GLU A 45 2.87 0.95 0.44
C GLU A 45 2.63 -0.05 1.60
N THR A 46 1.44 -0.04 2.22
CA THR A 46 1.15 -0.97 3.30
C THR A 46 1.12 -2.42 2.84
N VAL A 47 0.54 -2.73 1.67
CA VAL A 47 0.54 -4.08 1.10
C VAL A 47 1.95 -4.55 0.77
N ILE A 48 2.78 -3.70 0.18
CA ILE A 48 4.20 -4.01 -0.10
C ILE A 48 4.94 -4.32 1.21
N LEU A 49 4.75 -3.49 2.23
CA LEU A 49 5.39 -3.68 3.53
C LEU A 49 4.93 -4.96 4.22
N GLN A 50 3.62 -5.26 4.20
CA GLN A 50 3.08 -6.52 4.74
C GLN A 50 3.67 -7.73 4.01
N ARG A 51 3.76 -7.68 2.67
CA ARG A 51 4.34 -8.77 1.90
C ARG A 51 5.83 -8.96 2.18
N LYS A 52 6.59 -7.87 2.34
CA LYS A 52 8.01 -7.92 2.73
C LYS A 52 8.23 -8.45 4.15
N ARG A 53 7.35 -8.12 5.10
CA ARG A 53 7.42 -8.64 6.48
C ARG A 53 7.21 -10.15 6.57
N LEU A 54 6.37 -10.72 5.70
CA LEU A 54 6.16 -12.17 5.62
C LEU A 54 7.33 -12.92 4.95
N LEU A 55 8.20 -12.21 4.23
CA LEU A 55 9.45 -12.73 3.71
C LEU A 55 10.55 -12.53 4.75
N VAL A 56 10.42 -13.15 5.92
CA VAL A 56 11.61 -13.43 6.73
C VAL A 56 12.32 -14.57 6.02
N PRO A 57 13.50 -14.35 5.40
CA PRO A 57 14.20 -15.43 4.73
C PRO A 57 14.51 -16.53 5.74
N HIS A 58 14.39 -17.78 5.32
CA HIS A 58 14.58 -18.97 6.17
C HIS A 58 15.94 -18.95 6.90
N GLU A 59 16.93 -18.27 6.33
CA GLU A 59 18.26 -18.04 6.91
C GLU A 59 18.24 -17.16 8.18
N GLN A 60 17.29 -16.23 8.30
CA GLN A 60 17.13 -15.38 9.48
C GLN A 60 16.48 -16.15 10.64
N TRP A 61 15.62 -17.13 10.31
CA TRP A 61 14.94 -17.96 11.30
C TRP A 61 15.92 -18.95 11.95
N GLY A 62 16.78 -19.59 11.15
CA GLY A 62 17.77 -20.55 11.62
C GLY A 62 18.87 -19.98 12.53
N LYS A 63 19.10 -18.66 12.54
CA LYS A 63 20.11 -18.04 13.44
C LYS A 63 19.59 -17.74 14.84
N ARG A 64 18.27 -17.63 15.06
CA ARG A 64 17.72 -17.38 16.41
C ARG A 64 17.70 -18.65 17.27
N ASP A 65 17.52 -19.82 16.66
CA ASP A 65 17.45 -21.08 17.39
C ASP A 65 18.83 -21.63 17.81
N VAL A 66 19.92 -21.17 17.19
CA VAL A 66 21.28 -21.63 17.49
C VAL A 66 21.88 -20.93 18.72
N CYS A 67 21.37 -19.77 19.14
CA CYS A 67 21.80 -19.12 20.39
C CYS A 67 21.25 -19.80 21.64
N ALA A 68 20.17 -20.59 21.56
CA ALA A 68 19.58 -21.27 22.71
C ALA A 68 20.27 -22.61 23.08
N ARG A 69 21.24 -23.10 22.28
CA ARG A 69 21.90 -24.40 22.49
C ARG A 69 23.40 -24.35 22.80
N LYS A 70 24.00 -23.16 22.94
CA LYS A 70 25.44 -23.01 23.22
C LYS A 70 25.76 -22.58 24.66
N SER A 71 24.82 -22.78 25.59
CA SER A 71 25.02 -22.50 27.02
C SER A 71 24.67 -23.73 27.87
N THR A 72 25.34 -24.86 27.67
CA THR A 72 25.57 -25.86 28.72
C THR A 72 26.78 -26.71 28.35
#